data_AF-A0A0Q9QZL7-F1
#
_entry.id   AF-A0A0Q9QZL7-F1
#
_cell.length_a   1.000
_cell.length_b   1.000
_cell.length_c   1.000
_cell.angle_alpha   90.00
_cell.angle_beta   90.00
_cell.angle_gamma   90.00
#
_symmetry.space_group_name_H-M   'P 1'
#
loop_
_entity.id
_entity.type
_entity.pdbx_description
1 polymer ?
#
loop_
_entity_poly.entity_id
_entity_poly.type
_entity_poly.pdbx_seq_one_letter_code
_entity_poly.pdbx_strand_id
1 'polypeptide(L)'
;MHYDLGAVGGVGLAITDVVALPGGDLIASAAAEDSPDPREDGPVVASALARIRGDHVQEVVPLPRLNGSVIKVEGLMVLDADEGQTSLYAVTDVDDPDAASWATKLRVSH
;
A
#
# COMPACT_ATOMS: atom_id res chain seq x y z
N MET A 1 -10.49 -17.34 2.27
CA MET A 1 -10.68 -15.94 1.84
C MET A 1 -9.45 -15.58 1.01
N HIS A 2 -9.64 -15.01 -0.18
CA HIS A 2 -8.57 -14.58 -1.08
C HIS A 2 -8.93 -13.18 -1.59
N TYR A 3 -8.00 -12.24 -1.46
CA TYR A 3 -8.13 -10.89 -2.01
C TYR A 3 -7.32 -10.83 -3.30
N ASP A 4 -8.00 -10.63 -4.44
CA ASP A 4 -7.33 -10.47 -5.73
C ASP A 4 -6.85 -9.03 -5.89
N LEU A 5 -5.58 -8.80 -5.55
CA LEU A 5 -4.91 -7.50 -5.71
C LEU A 5 -4.29 -7.34 -7.10
N GLY A 6 -4.24 -8.41 -7.89
CA GLY A 6 -3.53 -8.44 -9.17
C GLY A 6 -2.01 -8.50 -9.06
N ALA A 7 -1.35 -8.17 -10.18
CA ALA A 7 0.10 -8.21 -10.36
C ALA A 7 0.56 -7.09 -11.28
N VAL A 8 1.80 -6.64 -11.12
CA VAL A 8 2.45 -5.64 -11.99
C VAL A 8 3.73 -6.23 -12.54
N GLY A 9 3.88 -6.25 -13.87
CA GLY A 9 5.05 -6.84 -14.52
C GLY A 9 5.21 -8.36 -14.28
N GLY A 10 4.12 -9.06 -13.90
CA GLY A 10 4.15 -10.48 -13.54
C GLY A 10 4.45 -10.75 -12.06
N VAL A 11 4.72 -9.73 -11.25
CA VAL A 11 4.98 -9.83 -9.82
C VAL A 11 3.70 -9.52 -9.04
N GLY A 12 3.29 -10.43 -8.15
CA GLY A 12 2.05 -10.31 -7.39
C GLY A 12 2.09 -9.18 -6.35
N LEU A 13 0.98 -8.48 -6.18
CA LEU A 13 0.83 -7.49 -5.11
C LEU A 13 0.51 -8.20 -3.80
N ALA A 14 1.34 -7.95 -2.77
CA ALA A 14 1.14 -8.44 -1.41
C ALA A 14 0.80 -7.28 -0.46
N ILE A 15 -0.13 -7.48 0.46
CA ILE A 15 -0.48 -6.50 1.49
C ILE A 15 0.72 -6.27 2.40
N THR A 16 1.07 -5.00 2.61
CA THR A 16 2.13 -4.57 3.53
C THR A 16 1.58 -3.93 4.80
N ASP A 17 0.46 -3.21 4.73
CA ASP A 17 -0.28 -2.71 5.90
C ASP A 17 -1.76 -2.47 5.56
N VAL A 18 -2.62 -2.38 6.58
CA VAL A 18 -4.08 -2.20 6.43
C VAL A 18 -4.65 -1.33 7.53
N VAL A 19 -5.54 -0.42 7.15
CA VAL A 19 -6.39 0.35 8.08
C VAL A 19 -7.86 0.14 7.79
N ALA A 20 -8.67 0.15 8.84
CA ALA A 20 -10.13 0.13 8.74
C ALA A 20 -10.68 1.55 8.64
N LEU A 21 -11.65 1.75 7.76
CA LEU A 21 -12.42 2.98 7.65
C LEU A 21 -13.68 2.92 8.52
N PRO A 22 -14.23 4.08 8.93
CA PRO A 22 -15.61 4.15 9.39
C PRO A 22 -16.55 3.49 8.36
N GLY A 23 -17.45 2.62 8.82
CA GLY A 23 -18.35 1.85 7.94
C GLY A 23 -17.84 0.45 7.55
N GLY A 24 -16.59 0.09 7.90
CA GLY A 24 -16.09 -1.28 7.82
C GLY A 24 -15.37 -1.67 6.53
N ASP A 25 -15.25 -0.75 5.57
CA ASP A 25 -14.31 -0.89 4.45
C ASP A 25 -12.87 -0.84 4.97
N LEU A 26 -11.93 -1.44 4.24
CA LEU A 26 -10.50 -1.39 4.51
C LEU A 26 -9.76 -0.66 3.39
N ILE A 27 -8.69 0.04 3.75
CA ILE A 27 -7.64 0.46 2.81
C ILE A 27 -6.38 -0.32 3.14
N ALA A 28 -5.86 -1.06 2.17
CA ALA A 28 -4.60 -1.79 2.27
C ALA A 28 -3.53 -1.08 1.42
N SER A 29 -2.31 -0.97 1.92
CA SER A 29 -1.14 -0.78 1.07
C SER A 29 -0.66 -2.13 0.57
N ALA A 30 -0.21 -2.17 -0.68
CA ALA A 30 0.34 -3.37 -1.29
C ALA A 30 1.60 -3.06 -2.08
N ALA A 31 2.53 -4.02 -2.10
CA ALA A 31 3.78 -3.94 -2.85
C ALA A 31 3.98 -5.19 -3.70
N ALA A 32 4.51 -5.01 -4.89
CA ALA A 32 4.98 -6.09 -5.76
C ALA A 32 6.50 -6.14 -5.60
N GLU A 33 6.97 -7.10 -4.81
CA GLU A 33 8.38 -7.31 -4.52
C GLU A 33 8.89 -8.51 -5.30
N ASP A 34 9.85 -8.28 -6.20
CA ASP A 34 10.35 -9.30 -7.12
C ASP A 34 11.44 -10.14 -6.46
N SER A 35 11.04 -10.99 -5.51
CA SER A 35 11.93 -11.95 -4.86
C SER A 35 11.46 -13.39 -5.06
N PRO A 36 12.36 -14.33 -5.44
CA PRO A 36 12.04 -15.75 -5.51
C PRO A 36 12.01 -16.43 -4.13
N ASP A 37 12.50 -15.77 -3.06
CA ASP A 37 12.47 -16.27 -1.67
C ASP A 37 11.79 -15.25 -0.76
N PRO A 38 10.69 -15.60 -0.06
CA PRO A 38 10.00 -14.66 0.82
C PRO A 38 10.81 -14.20 2.04
N ARG A 39 12.04 -14.70 2.25
CA ARG A 39 12.96 -14.24 3.30
C ARG A 39 14.02 -13.26 2.81
N GLU A 40 14.22 -13.19 1.50
CA GLU A 40 15.23 -12.35 0.89
C GLU A 40 14.53 -11.16 0.25
N ASP A 41 14.97 -9.95 0.60
CA ASP A 41 14.36 -8.74 0.03
C ASP A 41 14.67 -8.65 -1.47
N GLY A 42 13.62 -8.43 -2.26
CA GLY A 42 13.71 -8.21 -3.70
C GLY A 42 13.48 -6.73 -4.05
N PRO A 43 13.78 -6.32 -5.29
CA PRO A 43 13.40 -4.99 -5.73
C PRO A 43 11.88 -4.84 -5.74
N VAL A 44 11.39 -3.77 -5.11
CA VAL A 44 9.97 -3.38 -5.16
C VAL A 44 9.68 -2.74 -6.51
N VAL A 45 8.96 -3.44 -7.37
CA VAL A 45 8.70 -3.02 -8.75
C VAL A 45 7.41 -2.20 -8.90
N ALA A 46 6.48 -2.34 -7.95
CA ALA A 46 5.26 -1.53 -7.90
C ALA A 46 4.70 -1.44 -6.48
N SER A 47 3.90 -0.40 -6.24
CA SER A 47 3.12 -0.26 -5.02
C SER A 47 1.76 0.35 -5.32
N ALA A 48 0.76 0.01 -4.52
CA ALA A 48 -0.62 0.40 -4.74
C ALA A 48 -1.36 0.57 -3.40
N LEU A 49 -2.48 1.29 -3.44
CA LEU A 49 -3.53 1.19 -2.43
C LEU A 49 -4.67 0.34 -2.98
N ALA A 50 -5.24 -0.52 -2.14
CA ALA A 50 -6.42 -1.29 -2.46
C ALA A 50 -7.55 -0.97 -1.49
N ARG A 51 -8.76 -0.71 -2.01
CA ARG A 51 -9.96 -0.63 -1.20
C ARG A 51 -10.63 -1.99 -1.15
N ILE A 52 -10.93 -2.48 0.05
CA ILE A 52 -11.52 -3.79 0.28
C ILE A 52 -12.85 -3.61 1.02
N ARG A 53 -13.91 -4.25 0.54
CA ARG A 53 -15.22 -4.29 1.19
C ARG A 53 -15.61 -5.74 1.44
N GLY A 54 -15.70 -6.13 2.70
CA GLY A 54 -15.91 -7.54 3.07
C GLY A 54 -14.72 -8.38 2.58
N ASP A 55 -15.01 -9.37 1.73
CA ASP A 55 -14.04 -10.27 1.11
C ASP A 55 -13.67 -9.90 -0.33
N HIS A 56 -14.08 -8.71 -0.81
CA HIS A 56 -13.88 -8.27 -2.19
C HIS A 56 -12.99 -7.02 -2.31
N VAL A 57 -11.96 -7.12 -3.15
CA VAL A 57 -11.17 -5.96 -3.60
C VAL A 57 -12.03 -5.15 -4.57
N GLN A 58 -12.32 -3.91 -4.22
CA GLN A 58 -13.16 -3.00 -5.02
C GLN A 58 -12.32 -2.27 -6.08
N GLU A 59 -11.13 -1.83 -5.67
CA GLU A 59 -10.25 -1.02 -6.50
C GLU A 59 -8.80 -1.21 -6.05
N VAL A 60 -7.88 -1.15 -7.02
CA VAL A 60 -6.42 -1.11 -6.79
C VAL A 60 -5.87 0.08 -7.57
N VAL A 61 -5.30 1.06 -6.86
CA VAL A 61 -4.78 2.30 -7.43
C VAL A 61 -3.26 2.34 -7.24
N PRO A 62 -2.46 2.49 -8.31
CA PRO A 62 -1.01 2.57 -8.17
C PRO A 62 -0.60 3.84 -7.40
N LEU A 63 0.38 3.69 -6.51
CA LEU A 63 0.99 4.82 -5.82
C LEU A 63 1.93 5.57 -6.79
N PRO A 64 2.02 6.91 -6.67
CA PRO A 64 2.99 7.68 -7.44
C PRO A 64 4.41 7.34 -6.99
N ARG A 65 5.36 7.47 -7.92
CA ARG A 65 6.79 7.42 -7.60
C ARG A 65 7.19 8.66 -6.79
N LEU A 66 8.05 8.47 -5.80
CA LEU A 66 8.65 9.56 -5.02
C LEU A 66 10.13 9.68 -5.43
N ASN A 67 10.52 10.86 -5.91
CA ASN A 67 11.87 11.11 -6.43
C ASN A 67 12.33 10.11 -7.51
N GLY A 68 11.39 9.59 -8.32
CA GLY A 68 11.66 8.60 -9.38
C GLY A 68 11.63 7.15 -8.92
N SER A 69 11.62 6.89 -7.61
CA SER A 69 11.59 5.55 -7.03
C SER A 69 10.18 5.08 -6.71
N VAL A 70 9.97 3.76 -6.79
CA VAL A 70 8.78 3.12 -6.22
C VAL A 70 8.92 3.16 -4.70
N ILE A 71 7.83 3.41 -3.99
CA ILE A 71 7.81 3.49 -2.52
C ILE A 71 7.05 2.32 -1.93
N LYS A 72 7.71 1.49 -1.12
CA LYS A 72 7.05 0.47 -0.33
C LYS A 72 6.45 1.13 0.91
N VAL A 73 5.13 1.17 1.02
CA VAL A 73 4.45 1.68 2.23
C VAL A 73 4.30 0.50 3.19
N GLU A 74 4.77 0.64 4.43
CA GLU A 74 4.64 -0.39 5.47
C GLU A 74 3.93 0.10 6.73
N GLY A 75 3.62 1.39 6.79
CA GLY A 75 2.80 1.97 7.85
C GLY A 75 1.70 2.85 7.29
N LEU A 76 0.47 2.62 7.71
CA LEU A 76 -0.71 3.41 7.42
C LEU A 76 -1.39 3.85 8.71
N MET A 77 -1.82 5.10 8.74
CA MET A 77 -2.63 5.64 9.81
C MET A 77 -3.74 6.49 9.23
N VAL A 78 -4.98 6.22 9.63
CA VAL A 78 -6.09 7.14 9.34
C VAL A 78 -5.94 8.38 10.21
N LEU A 79 -5.82 9.54 9.58
CA LEU A 79 -5.79 10.83 10.26
C LEU A 79 -7.19 11.41 10.39
N ASP A 80 -7.97 11.26 9.32
CA ASP A 80 -9.33 11.74 9.21
C ASP A 80 -10.06 10.95 8.13
N ALA A 81 -11.36 10.73 8.30
CA ALA A 81 -12.18 9.98 7.36
C ALA A 81 -13.63 10.48 7.38
N ASP A 82 -14.13 10.83 6.21
CA ASP A 82 -15.53 11.17 5.94
C ASP A 82 -16.14 10.23 4.88
N GLU A 83 -17.38 10.50 4.48
CA GLU A 83 -18.15 9.64 3.56
C GLU A 83 -17.52 9.49 2.16
N GLY A 84 -16.63 10.39 1.72
CA GLY A 84 -16.04 10.36 0.37
C GLY A 84 -14.54 10.64 0.29
N GLN A 85 -13.89 10.93 1.41
CA GLN A 85 -12.47 11.17 1.49
C GLN A 85 -11.86 10.59 2.75
N THR A 86 -10.66 10.03 2.62
CA THR A 86 -9.81 9.65 3.76
C THR A 86 -8.45 10.29 3.62
N SER A 87 -8.00 10.90 4.70
CA SER A 87 -6.63 11.38 4.86
C SER A 87 -5.83 10.33 5.62
N LEU A 88 -4.76 9.84 4.99
CA LEU A 88 -3.85 8.86 5.56
C LEU A 88 -2.49 9.50 5.83
N TYR A 89 -1.83 9.06 6.89
CA TYR A 89 -0.39 9.14 7.02
C TYR A 89 0.19 7.81 6.54
N ALA A 90 1.16 7.88 5.64
CA ALA A 90 1.86 6.72 5.12
C ALA A 90 3.35 6.84 5.43
N VAL A 91 3.94 5.77 5.94
CA VAL A 91 5.38 5.65 6.18
C VAL A 91 5.94 4.61 5.22
N THR A 92 7.04 4.95 4.58
CA THR A 92 7.71 4.08 3.62
C THR A 92 8.83 3.31 4.30
N ASP A 93 9.00 2.06 3.89
CA ASP A 93 10.23 1.33 4.12
C ASP A 93 11.33 1.90 3.21
N VAL A 94 12.54 2.00 3.77
CA VAL A 94 13.74 2.51 3.09
C VAL A 94 14.82 1.47 3.35
N ASP A 95 15.35 0.86 2.29
CA ASP A 95 16.31 -0.25 2.37
C ASP A 95 17.58 0.06 3.19
N ASP A 96 17.94 1.35 3.34
CA ASP A 96 19.07 1.78 4.14
C ASP A 96 18.68 1.89 5.63
N PRO A 97 19.18 0.99 6.51
CA PRO A 97 18.82 0.98 7.93
C PRO A 97 19.35 2.20 8.70
N ASP A 98 20.33 2.92 8.15
CA ASP A 98 20.87 4.14 8.75
C ASP A 98 20.12 5.41 8.26
N ALA A 99 19.22 5.26 7.27
CA ALA A 99 18.38 6.33 6.77
C ALA A 99 17.05 6.40 7.51
N ALA A 100 16.53 7.62 7.69
CA ALA A 100 15.18 7.80 8.18
C ALA A 100 14.14 7.44 7.11
N SER A 101 13.10 6.69 7.49
CA SER A 101 11.92 6.46 6.68
C SER A 101 11.30 7.77 6.20
N TRP A 102 10.71 7.75 5.00
CA TRP A 102 9.90 8.86 4.55
C TRP A 102 8.47 8.73 5.08
N ALA A 103 7.87 9.88 5.35
CA ALA A 103 6.48 9.96 5.73
C ALA A 103 5.75 10.96 4.84
N THR A 104 4.55 10.59 4.42
CA THR A 104 3.72 11.44 3.55
C THR A 104 2.26 11.39 3.96
N LYS A 105 1.52 12.43 3.57
CA LYS A 105 0.06 12.46 3.69
C LYS A 105 -0.55 12.08 2.35
N LEU A 106 -1.41 11.06 2.35
CA LEU A 106 -2.19 10.66 1.20
C LEU A 106 -3.63 11.12 1.39
N ARG A 107 -4.25 11.57 0.30
CA ARG A 107 -5.70 11.79 0.25
C ARG A 107 -6.29 10.83 -0.75
N VAL A 108 -7.20 10.00 -0.27
CA VAL A 108 -7.90 9.01 -1.08
C VAL A 108 -9.34 9.46 -1.18
N SER A 109 -9.89 9.46 -2.39
CA SER A 109 -11.31 9.68 -2.64
C SER A 109 -11.96 8.35 -2.93
N HIS A 110 -13.11 8.06 -2.32
CA HIS A 110 -13.76 6.76 -2.35
C HIS A 110 -15.28 6.86 -2.38
#